data_AF-A0A524DGE5-F1
#
_entry.id   AF-A0A524DGE5-F1
#
_cell.length_a   1.000
_cell.length_b   1.000
_cell.length_c   1.000
_cell.angle_alpha   90.00
_cell.angle_beta   90.00
_cell.angle_gamma   90.00
#
_symmetry.space_group_name_H-M   'P 1'
#
loop_
_entity.id
_entity.type
_entity.pdbx_description
1 polymer ?
#
loop_
_entity_poly.entity_id
_entity_poly.type
_entity_poly.pdbx_seq_one_letter_code
_entity_poly.pdbx_strand_id
1 'polypeptide(L)'
;MVNIKLKQNSELISNSILQQHFEDWDYKFLINLNQEDIKILNFLNKNFSKLRQLMEQSEYDIILTRGVELTKEGKIIFCPVCNKFYPLPTGKLICKTCKQELCTHSIETIIVDQMPKNPNEDYAPFIYSINRYQINETKYILLKKRGVNYKSPEIYKDRILIRQLTQNNLICATFSRNGYTSQSIYNLGVLKSPIPEFNNLYLLGLMNSELISFYFIKSFGSYKNLYPRILIEKIKELPIKIPQTEYENKEAKKIAECVTKVLNVVESNPTLNNQYQIKINQLVYDIYNIRNEERHYIKNFLEKV
;
A
#
# COMPACT_ATOMS: atom_id res chain seq x y z
N MET A 1 -32.26 -0.90 -17.87
CA MET A 1 -30.89 -0.33 -17.91
C MET A 1 -30.97 1.14 -17.57
N VAL A 2 -30.08 1.63 -16.70
CA VAL A 2 -29.92 3.06 -16.41
C VAL A 2 -28.86 3.60 -17.36
N ASN A 3 -29.21 4.61 -18.17
CA ASN A 3 -28.29 5.29 -19.06
C ASN A 3 -27.74 6.55 -18.39
N ILE A 4 -26.43 6.61 -18.21
CA ILE A 4 -25.75 7.73 -17.59
C ILE A 4 -24.91 8.41 -18.68
N LYS A 5 -25.21 9.69 -18.94
CA LYS A 5 -24.38 10.53 -19.80
C LYS A 5 -23.48 11.40 -18.94
N LEU A 6 -22.19 11.18 -19.02
CA LEU A 6 -21.19 12.03 -18.38
C LEU A 6 -20.54 12.92 -19.44
N LYS A 7 -20.39 14.20 -19.11
CA LYS A 7 -19.62 15.14 -19.91
C LYS A 7 -18.25 15.27 -19.28
N GLN A 8 -17.22 14.75 -19.95
CA GLN A 8 -15.83 14.82 -19.50
C GLN A 8 -15.01 15.46 -20.63
N ASN A 9 -14.31 16.56 -20.36
CA ASN A 9 -13.47 17.28 -21.34
C ASN A 9 -14.11 17.40 -22.74
N SER A 10 -15.32 17.97 -22.81
CA SER A 10 -16.12 18.17 -24.05
C SER A 10 -16.60 16.92 -24.80
N GLU A 11 -16.26 15.71 -24.38
CA GLU A 11 -16.80 14.46 -24.92
C GLU A 11 -17.98 13.95 -24.08
N LEU A 12 -19.01 13.42 -24.76
CA LEU A 12 -20.17 12.77 -24.15
C LEU A 12 -19.91 11.27 -24.07
N ILE A 13 -19.63 10.77 -22.86
CA ILE A 13 -19.50 9.34 -22.60
C ILE A 13 -20.85 8.83 -22.10
N SER A 14 -21.44 7.87 -22.82
CA SER A 14 -22.66 7.19 -22.40
C SER A 14 -22.31 5.80 -21.83
N ASN A 15 -22.60 5.58 -20.56
CA ASN A 15 -22.51 4.27 -19.92
C ASN A 15 -23.91 3.75 -19.59
N SER A 16 -24.13 2.44 -19.76
CA SER A 16 -25.38 1.77 -19.39
C SER A 16 -25.11 0.66 -18.38
N ILE A 17 -25.83 0.69 -17.25
CA ILE A 17 -25.71 -0.30 -16.18
C ILE A 17 -27.10 -0.90 -15.89
N LEU A 18 -27.18 -2.19 -15.58
CA LEU A 18 -28.43 -2.82 -15.14
C LEU A 18 -28.82 -2.31 -13.75
N GLN A 19 -30.11 -1.99 -13.57
CA GLN A 19 -30.62 -1.38 -12.34
C GLN A 19 -30.36 -2.23 -11.09
N GLN A 20 -30.44 -3.56 -11.20
CA GLN A 20 -30.16 -4.50 -10.10
C GLN A 20 -28.75 -4.31 -9.48
N HIS A 21 -27.76 -3.88 -10.27
CA HIS A 21 -26.39 -3.70 -9.76
C HIS A 21 -26.24 -2.49 -8.83
N PHE A 22 -27.22 -1.58 -8.79
CA PHE A 22 -27.22 -0.50 -7.80
C PHE A 22 -27.53 -1.01 -6.40
N GLU A 23 -28.41 -2.00 -6.27
CA GLU A 23 -28.78 -2.59 -4.98
C GLU A 23 -27.61 -3.42 -4.42
N ASP A 24 -26.98 -4.24 -5.28
CA ASP A 24 -25.81 -5.05 -4.96
C ASP A 24 -24.61 -4.22 -4.44
N TRP A 25 -24.55 -2.93 -4.80
CA TRP A 25 -23.43 -2.03 -4.50
C TRP A 25 -23.80 -0.92 -3.51
N ASP A 26 -24.88 -1.11 -2.73
CA ASP A 26 -25.30 -0.17 -1.68
C ASP A 26 -25.48 1.26 -2.24
N TYR A 27 -26.03 1.34 -3.47
CA TYR A 27 -26.31 2.58 -4.20
C TYR A 27 -25.11 3.54 -4.37
N LYS A 28 -23.87 3.05 -4.22
CA LYS A 28 -22.68 3.86 -4.52
C LYS A 28 -22.69 4.17 -6.01
N PHE A 29 -22.69 5.46 -6.37
CA PHE A 29 -22.82 5.92 -7.76
C PHE A 29 -21.60 5.50 -8.61
N LEU A 30 -21.74 4.41 -9.38
CA LEU A 30 -20.73 3.84 -10.28
C LEU A 30 -20.81 4.43 -11.69
N ILE A 31 -20.98 5.75 -11.80
CA ILE A 31 -21.19 6.46 -13.07
C ILE A 31 -20.11 6.18 -14.15
N ASN A 32 -18.94 5.66 -13.76
CA ASN A 32 -17.82 5.37 -14.66
C ASN A 32 -17.43 3.89 -14.76
N LEU A 33 -18.18 2.98 -14.14
CA LEU A 33 -17.99 1.56 -14.40
C LEU A 33 -18.79 1.16 -15.63
N ASN A 34 -18.16 0.43 -16.54
CA ASN A 34 -18.89 -0.25 -17.61
C ASN A 34 -19.18 -1.71 -17.21
N GLN A 35 -19.86 -2.44 -18.10
CA GLN A 35 -20.24 -3.82 -17.85
C GLN A 35 -19.03 -4.75 -17.64
N GLU A 36 -17.92 -4.50 -18.35
CA GLU A 36 -16.71 -5.33 -18.22
C GLU A 36 -16.02 -5.07 -16.88
N ASP A 37 -15.96 -3.81 -16.42
CA ASP A 37 -15.48 -3.48 -15.07
C ASP A 37 -16.29 -4.22 -14.00
N ILE A 38 -17.63 -4.13 -14.06
CA ILE A 38 -18.53 -4.76 -13.09
C ILE A 38 -18.34 -6.27 -13.09
N LYS A 39 -18.21 -6.88 -14.27
CA LYS A 39 -17.99 -8.32 -14.41
C LYS A 39 -16.70 -8.77 -13.74
N ILE A 40 -15.58 -8.09 -14.01
CA ILE A 40 -14.28 -8.41 -13.41
C ILE A 40 -14.32 -8.20 -11.89
N LEU A 41 -14.89 -7.09 -11.43
CA LEU A 41 -14.97 -6.78 -9.99
C LEU A 41 -15.87 -7.77 -9.24
N ASN A 42 -17.02 -8.13 -9.81
CA ASN A 42 -17.92 -9.13 -9.23
C ASN A 42 -17.23 -10.51 -9.19
N PHE A 43 -16.52 -10.89 -10.24
CA PHE A 43 -15.72 -12.11 -10.24
C PHE A 43 -14.69 -12.10 -9.10
N LEU A 44 -13.92 -11.02 -8.95
CA LEU A 44 -12.91 -10.92 -7.89
C LEU A 44 -13.52 -10.94 -6.49
N ASN A 45 -14.60 -10.19 -6.26
CA ASN A 45 -15.29 -10.11 -4.97
C ASN A 45 -15.98 -11.42 -4.57
N LYS A 46 -16.47 -12.19 -5.54
CA LYS A 46 -17.18 -13.45 -5.29
C LYS A 46 -16.23 -14.61 -5.01
N ASN A 47 -15.09 -14.66 -5.68
CA ASN A 47 -14.22 -15.84 -5.70
C ASN A 47 -13.02 -15.77 -4.75
N PHE A 48 -12.67 -14.58 -4.24
CA PHE A 48 -11.47 -14.42 -3.42
C PHE A 48 -11.78 -13.72 -2.10
N SER A 49 -11.15 -14.19 -1.02
CA SER A 49 -11.26 -13.59 0.30
C SER A 49 -10.64 -12.21 0.32
N LYS A 50 -11.22 -11.31 1.10
CA LYS A 50 -10.60 -10.00 1.36
C LYS A 50 -9.43 -10.16 2.32
N LEU A 51 -8.41 -9.33 2.20
CA LEU A 51 -7.28 -9.32 3.14
C LEU A 51 -7.75 -9.22 4.61
N ARG A 52 -8.79 -8.42 4.88
CA ARG A 52 -9.40 -8.29 6.21
C ARG A 52 -9.84 -9.63 6.79
N GLN A 53 -10.50 -10.46 5.98
CA GLN A 53 -11.00 -11.76 6.43
C GLN A 53 -9.84 -12.67 6.83
N LEU A 54 -8.72 -12.61 6.10
CA LEU A 54 -7.51 -13.36 6.46
C LEU A 54 -6.89 -12.86 7.77
N MET A 55 -6.88 -11.55 8.00
CA MET A 55 -6.39 -10.95 9.24
C MET A 55 -7.25 -11.31 10.47
N GLU A 56 -8.52 -11.67 10.26
CA GLU A 56 -9.46 -12.05 11.32
C GLU A 56 -9.45 -13.55 11.62
N GLN A 57 -8.88 -14.38 10.72
CA GLN A 57 -8.75 -15.82 10.89
C GLN A 57 -7.57 -16.17 11.81
N SER A 58 -7.81 -17.00 12.83
CA SER A 58 -6.81 -17.36 13.85
C SER A 58 -5.62 -18.19 13.32
N GLU A 59 -5.77 -18.83 12.16
CA GLU A 59 -4.71 -19.63 11.54
C GLU A 59 -3.62 -18.75 10.91
N TYR A 60 -3.99 -17.53 10.52
CA TYR A 60 -3.09 -16.54 9.94
C TYR A 60 -2.69 -15.51 11.00
N ASP A 61 -1.45 -15.03 10.93
CA ASP A 61 -1.02 -13.85 11.66
C ASP A 61 -0.55 -12.83 10.63
N ILE A 62 -1.43 -11.90 10.29
CA ILE A 62 -1.19 -10.85 9.31
C ILE A 62 -1.36 -9.49 9.96
N ILE A 63 -0.28 -8.72 9.98
CA ILE A 63 -0.29 -7.36 10.52
C ILE A 63 -0.39 -6.35 9.38
N LEU A 64 -1.22 -5.32 9.57
CA LEU A 64 -1.26 -4.16 8.69
C LEU A 64 -1.36 -2.89 9.52
N THR A 65 -0.29 -2.10 9.55
CA THR A 65 -0.20 -0.92 10.42
C THR A 65 0.41 0.28 9.71
N ARG A 66 0.11 1.50 10.18
CA ARG A 66 0.87 2.70 9.80
C ARG A 66 2.29 2.67 10.39
N GLY A 67 3.21 3.43 9.82
CA GLY A 67 4.50 3.73 10.46
C GLY A 67 4.37 4.62 11.72
N VAL A 68 5.48 5.21 12.10
CA VAL A 68 5.59 6.14 13.23
C VAL A 68 4.73 7.39 12.96
N GLU A 69 3.92 7.79 13.93
CA GLU A 69 3.00 8.94 13.85
C GLU A 69 3.77 10.28 13.92
N LEU A 70 4.56 10.56 12.88
CA LEU A 70 5.39 11.75 12.72
C LEU A 70 5.29 12.29 11.29
N THR A 71 5.71 13.54 11.11
CA THR A 71 5.98 14.08 9.78
C THR A 71 7.26 13.47 9.20
N LYS A 72 7.43 13.52 7.87
CA LYS A 72 8.66 13.04 7.22
C LYS A 72 9.91 13.78 7.69
N GLU A 73 9.78 15.06 8.03
CA GLU A 73 10.87 15.89 8.54
C GLU A 73 11.34 15.48 9.93
N GLY A 74 10.54 14.73 10.70
CA GLY A 74 10.92 14.29 12.04
C GLY A 74 11.06 15.42 13.05
N LYS A 75 10.45 16.58 12.81
CA LYS A 75 10.43 17.69 13.77
C LYS A 75 9.43 17.43 14.87
N ILE A 76 9.90 17.49 16.11
CA ILE A 76 9.11 17.36 17.33
C ILE A 76 9.32 18.58 18.22
N ILE A 77 8.39 18.81 19.14
CA ILE A 77 8.45 19.91 20.09
C ILE A 77 8.08 19.40 21.49
N PHE A 78 8.85 19.80 22.50
CA PHE A 78 8.60 19.40 23.89
C PHE A 78 7.54 20.29 24.55
N CYS A 79 6.60 19.66 25.26
CA CYS A 79 5.67 20.36 26.13
C CYS A 79 6.10 20.21 27.60
N PRO A 80 6.46 21.30 28.31
CA PRO A 80 6.92 21.23 29.69
C PRO A 80 5.80 20.80 30.65
N VAL A 81 4.55 21.18 30.39
CA VAL A 81 3.39 20.82 31.23
C VAL A 81 3.04 19.35 31.09
N CYS A 82 3.00 18.82 29.86
CA CYS A 82 2.69 17.41 29.63
C CYS A 82 3.90 16.48 29.85
N ASN A 83 5.11 17.05 29.92
CA ASN A 83 6.38 16.33 29.98
C ASN A 83 6.51 15.27 28.87
N LYS A 84 6.19 15.66 27.63
CA LYS A 84 6.16 14.81 26.42
C LYS A 84 6.47 15.62 25.17
N PHE A 85 7.02 14.95 24.17
CA PHE A 85 7.19 15.45 22.81
C PHE A 85 5.93 15.21 21.97
N TYR A 86 5.67 16.14 21.05
CA TYR A 86 4.62 16.06 20.05
C TYR A 86 5.19 16.35 18.67
N PRO A 87 4.57 15.84 17.58
CA PRO A 87 4.90 16.30 16.23
C PRO A 87 4.72 17.82 16.12
N LEU A 88 5.66 18.50 15.47
CA LEU A 88 5.63 19.95 15.32
C LEU A 88 4.31 20.42 14.67
N PRO A 89 3.50 21.27 15.33
CA PRO A 89 2.29 21.83 14.73
C PRO A 89 2.62 22.70 13.52
N THR A 90 1.79 22.64 12.48
CA THR A 90 1.94 23.47 11.27
C THR A 90 1.42 24.90 11.43
N GLY A 91 0.74 25.21 12.54
CA GLY A 91 0.18 26.53 12.83
C GLY A 91 0.70 27.09 14.15
N LYS A 92 -0.21 27.61 14.98
CA LYS A 92 0.15 28.10 16.33
C LYS A 92 0.84 26.99 17.13
N LEU A 93 1.95 27.34 17.77
CA LEU A 93 2.73 26.44 18.63
C LEU A 93 2.02 26.25 19.97
N ILE A 94 0.92 25.52 19.95
CA ILE A 94 0.08 25.26 21.12
C ILE A 94 0.00 23.76 21.33
N CYS A 95 0.20 23.31 22.58
CA CYS A 95 0.03 21.91 22.95
C CYS A 95 -1.43 21.49 22.71
N LYS A 96 -1.63 20.43 21.93
CA LYS A 96 -2.99 19.92 21.65
C LYS A 96 -3.71 19.41 22.90
N THR A 97 -2.96 18.93 23.88
CA THR A 97 -3.46 18.34 25.14
C THR A 97 -3.73 19.39 26.21
N CYS A 98 -2.72 20.15 26.66
CA CYS A 98 -2.87 21.09 27.78
C CYS A 98 -3.10 22.56 27.36
N LYS A 99 -3.11 22.86 26.05
CA LYS A 99 -3.30 24.21 25.48
C LYS A 99 -2.23 25.25 25.83
N GLN A 100 -1.16 24.87 26.53
CA GLN A 100 -0.01 25.72 26.78
C GLN A 100 0.72 26.10 25.49
N GLU A 101 1.22 27.34 25.42
CA GLU A 101 2.12 27.79 24.35
C GLU A 101 3.48 27.06 24.44
N LEU A 102 3.98 26.61 23.30
CA LEU A 102 5.19 25.82 23.18
C LEU A 102 6.36 26.70 22.74
N CYS A 103 7.52 26.47 23.34
CA CYS A 103 8.74 27.24 23.07
C CYS A 103 9.44 26.76 21.80
N THR A 104 9.78 27.66 20.88
CA THR A 104 10.53 27.35 19.65
C THR A 104 11.91 26.74 19.91
N HIS A 105 12.57 27.12 21.00
CA HIS A 105 13.87 26.56 21.41
C HIS A 105 13.78 25.08 21.82
N SER A 106 12.58 24.54 22.04
CA SER A 106 12.35 23.14 22.39
C SER A 106 12.04 22.24 21.17
N ILE A 107 12.23 22.78 19.97
CA ILE A 107 12.08 22.03 18.72
C ILE A 107 13.33 21.19 18.50
N GLU A 108 13.12 19.89 18.24
CA GLU A 108 14.17 18.94 17.91
C GLU A 108 13.86 18.25 16.59
N THR A 109 14.90 17.92 15.83
CA THR A 109 14.80 17.08 14.63
C THR A 109 15.34 15.70 14.96
N ILE A 110 14.46 14.69 14.90
CA ILE A 110 14.80 13.31 15.29
C ILE A 110 14.98 12.36 14.09
N ILE A 111 14.87 12.87 12.86
CA ILE A 111 15.20 12.14 11.64
C ILE A 111 16.36 12.84 10.97
N VAL A 112 17.47 12.13 10.76
CA VAL A 112 18.73 12.67 10.24
C VAL A 112 19.22 11.86 9.04
N ASP A 113 19.86 12.52 8.08
CA ASP A 113 20.30 11.88 6.84
C ASP A 113 21.48 10.91 7.05
N GLN A 114 22.35 11.21 8.01
CA GLN A 114 23.55 10.43 8.30
C GLN A 114 23.58 10.00 9.77
N MET A 115 24.09 8.79 10.01
CA MET A 115 24.31 8.30 11.36
C MET A 115 25.34 9.19 12.09
N PRO A 116 25.05 9.69 13.30
CA PRO A 116 26.03 10.42 14.09
C PRO A 116 27.28 9.57 14.36
N LYS A 117 28.47 10.18 14.31
CA LYS A 117 29.76 9.45 14.44
C LYS A 117 29.94 8.73 15.78
N ASN A 118 29.39 9.29 16.86
CA ASN A 118 29.39 8.70 18.20
C ASN A 118 27.99 8.90 18.81
N PRO A 119 27.02 8.04 18.48
CA PRO A 119 25.67 8.21 18.97
C PRO A 119 25.64 7.81 20.46
N ASN A 120 25.46 8.80 21.33
CA ASN A 120 25.12 8.57 22.75
C ASN A 120 23.64 8.17 22.93
N GLU A 121 22.88 8.14 21.83
CA GLU A 121 21.44 7.91 21.82
C GLU A 121 21.07 6.79 20.83
N ASP A 122 19.87 6.23 21.01
CA ASP A 122 19.42 5.09 20.22
C ASP A 122 18.86 5.52 18.86
N TYR A 123 19.68 5.40 17.81
CA TYR A 123 19.26 5.58 16.43
C TYR A 123 18.92 4.25 15.75
N ALA A 124 17.90 4.26 14.90
CA ALA A 124 17.53 3.13 14.05
C ALA A 124 17.34 3.56 12.59
N PRO A 125 17.50 2.65 11.61
CA PRO A 125 17.22 2.96 10.22
C PRO A 125 15.76 3.43 10.03
N PHE A 126 15.56 4.41 9.17
CA PHE A 126 14.27 5.01 8.86
C PHE A 126 14.07 5.09 7.35
N ILE A 127 13.15 4.30 6.82
CA ILE A 127 12.84 4.26 5.40
C ILE A 127 11.99 5.47 5.04
N TYR A 128 12.60 6.39 4.29
CA TYR A 128 12.05 7.70 4.00
C TYR A 128 11.25 7.72 2.69
N SER A 129 11.74 6.99 1.68
CA SER A 129 11.14 6.93 0.35
C SER A 129 11.27 5.55 -0.27
N ILE A 130 10.23 5.13 -0.99
CA ILE A 130 10.14 3.85 -1.70
C ILE A 130 9.52 4.05 -3.08
N ASN A 131 9.93 3.21 -4.02
CA ASN A 131 9.28 2.94 -5.29
C ASN A 131 8.81 1.48 -5.35
N ARG A 132 8.11 1.11 -6.42
CA ARG A 132 7.74 -0.28 -6.68
C ARG A 132 8.98 -1.16 -6.65
N TYR A 133 8.98 -2.13 -5.74
CA TYR A 133 10.07 -3.07 -5.48
C TYR A 133 11.41 -2.44 -5.06
N GLN A 134 11.43 -1.19 -4.60
CA GLN A 134 12.68 -0.52 -4.25
C GLN A 134 12.55 0.37 -3.02
N ILE A 135 13.55 0.32 -2.16
CA ILE A 135 13.79 1.34 -1.14
C ILE A 135 14.76 2.36 -1.75
N ASN A 136 14.33 3.61 -1.89
CA ASN A 136 15.13 4.64 -2.55
C ASN A 136 16.03 5.40 -1.57
N GLU A 137 15.49 5.66 -0.37
CA GLU A 137 16.15 6.54 0.59
C GLU A 137 15.92 6.02 2.01
N THR A 138 17.02 5.86 2.75
CA THR A 138 17.05 5.49 4.16
C THR A 138 17.79 6.56 4.94
N LYS A 139 17.17 7.02 6.02
CA LYS A 139 17.68 7.96 7.02
C LYS A 139 17.84 7.24 8.35
N TYR A 140 18.06 7.99 9.42
CA TYR A 140 18.12 7.47 10.79
C TYR A 140 17.14 8.21 11.67
N ILE A 141 16.35 7.46 12.45
CA ILE A 141 15.43 8.01 13.44
C ILE A 141 15.97 7.78 14.84
N LEU A 142 15.99 8.83 15.64
CA LEU A 142 16.24 8.76 17.08
C LEU A 142 15.00 8.22 17.80
N LEU A 143 15.20 7.17 18.58
CA LEU A 143 14.16 6.46 19.33
C LEU A 143 14.02 7.01 20.76
N LYS A 144 13.05 6.43 21.50
CA LYS A 144 12.84 6.65 22.94
C LYS A 144 12.51 8.09 23.36
N LYS A 145 12.13 8.98 22.42
CA LYS A 145 11.55 10.28 22.77
C LYS A 145 10.14 10.11 23.34
N ARG A 146 9.96 10.46 24.61
CA ARG A 146 8.69 10.30 25.33
C ARG A 146 7.57 11.06 24.62
N GLY A 147 6.49 10.38 24.25
CA GLY A 147 5.34 10.97 23.54
C GLY A 147 5.30 10.69 22.05
N VAL A 148 6.42 10.26 21.45
CA VAL A 148 6.45 9.77 20.07
C VAL A 148 6.00 8.30 20.04
N ASN A 149 5.06 7.98 19.14
CA ASN A 149 4.52 6.63 18.98
C ASN A 149 5.34 5.81 17.97
N TYR A 150 6.46 5.24 18.42
CA TYR A 150 7.35 4.42 17.58
C TYR A 150 6.78 3.04 17.21
N LYS A 151 5.71 2.58 17.87
CA LYS A 151 5.18 1.21 17.80
C LYS A 151 6.22 0.12 18.13
N SER A 152 5.79 -1.14 18.22
CA SER A 152 6.68 -2.26 18.52
C SER A 152 7.72 -2.46 17.40
N PRO A 153 9.02 -2.66 17.71
CA PRO A 153 10.05 -2.96 16.71
C PRO A 153 9.74 -4.16 15.82
N GLU A 154 8.98 -5.14 16.33
CA GLU A 154 8.65 -6.38 15.59
C GLU A 154 7.83 -6.11 14.33
N ILE A 155 6.97 -5.07 14.32
CA ILE A 155 6.19 -4.73 13.12
C ILE A 155 7.06 -4.18 11.99
N TYR A 156 8.33 -3.88 12.28
CA TYR A 156 9.30 -3.35 11.32
C TYR A 156 10.27 -4.42 10.82
N LYS A 157 10.00 -5.71 11.05
CA LYS A 157 10.79 -6.82 10.52
C LYS A 157 10.08 -7.51 9.37
N ASP A 158 10.85 -8.01 8.41
CA ASP A 158 10.44 -8.86 7.27
C ASP A 158 9.00 -8.62 6.79
N ARG A 159 8.79 -7.51 6.08
CA ARG A 159 7.45 -7.05 5.73
C ARG A 159 7.40 -6.32 4.39
N ILE A 160 6.18 -6.18 3.89
CA ILE A 160 5.83 -5.35 2.75
C ILE A 160 5.62 -3.90 3.23
N LEU A 161 6.22 -2.96 2.50
CA LEU A 161 5.98 -1.54 2.64
C LEU A 161 5.04 -1.09 1.54
N ILE A 162 3.92 -0.45 1.87
CA ILE A 162 2.96 0.05 0.88
C ILE A 162 2.89 1.56 1.01
N ARG A 163 3.22 2.27 -0.08
CA ARG A 163 3.12 3.73 -0.15
C ARG A 163 1.65 4.12 -0.24
N GLN A 164 1.27 5.17 0.47
CA GLN A 164 -0.10 5.70 0.41
C GLN A 164 -0.46 6.40 -0.90
N LEU A 165 0.53 6.69 -1.74
CA LEU A 165 0.34 7.26 -3.06
C LEU A 165 0.77 6.23 -4.10
N THR A 166 -0.01 6.11 -5.17
CA THR A 166 0.30 5.25 -6.31
C THR A 166 1.56 5.72 -7.04
N GLN A 167 2.11 4.85 -7.89
CA GLN A 167 3.20 5.16 -8.83
C GLN A 167 2.69 4.83 -10.23
N ASN A 168 2.46 5.84 -11.06
CA ASN A 168 1.86 5.68 -12.40
C ASN A 168 0.55 4.88 -12.32
N ASN A 169 -0.35 5.29 -11.40
CA ASN A 169 -1.63 4.64 -11.09
C ASN A 169 -1.56 3.21 -10.53
N LEU A 170 -0.37 2.63 -10.40
CA LEU A 170 -0.21 1.34 -9.78
C LEU A 170 0.03 1.48 -8.27
N ILE A 171 -0.40 0.48 -7.51
CA ILE A 171 0.02 0.34 -6.12
C ILE A 171 1.56 0.27 -6.08
N CYS A 172 2.13 1.00 -5.12
CA CYS A 172 3.57 1.12 -4.95
C CYS A 172 3.96 0.44 -3.65
N ALA A 173 4.52 -0.77 -3.76
CA ALA A 173 4.98 -1.54 -2.63
C ALA A 173 6.39 -2.11 -2.83
N THR A 174 7.11 -2.36 -1.73
CA THR A 174 8.41 -3.05 -1.72
C THR A 174 8.55 -3.93 -0.49
N PHE A 175 9.64 -4.69 -0.35
CA PHE A 175 9.96 -5.50 0.81
C PHE A 175 11.06 -4.84 1.65
N SER A 176 10.96 -4.94 2.98
CA SER A 176 12.06 -4.58 3.88
C SER A 176 12.22 -5.57 5.01
N ARG A 177 13.49 -5.89 5.31
CA ARG A 177 13.88 -6.74 6.44
C ARG A 177 13.87 -6.00 7.77
N ASN A 178 14.12 -4.68 7.76
CA ASN A 178 14.20 -3.86 8.96
C ASN A 178 13.80 -2.39 8.68
N GLY A 179 14.01 -1.50 9.65
CA GLY A 179 13.87 -0.05 9.49
C GLY A 179 12.46 0.48 9.76
N TYR A 180 12.38 1.54 10.55
CA TYR A 180 11.15 2.28 10.83
C TYR A 180 10.63 2.99 9.58
N THR A 181 9.35 3.35 9.58
CA THR A 181 8.73 4.08 8.46
C THR A 181 7.91 5.26 8.97
N SER A 182 7.73 6.29 8.15
CA SER A 182 6.75 7.35 8.44
C SER A 182 5.31 6.84 8.38
N GLN A 183 4.37 7.59 8.95
CA GLN A 183 2.93 7.33 8.82
C GLN A 183 2.43 7.25 7.37
N SER A 184 3.21 7.72 6.38
CA SER A 184 2.85 7.71 4.95
C SER A 184 3.09 6.36 4.25
N ILE A 185 3.71 5.42 4.96
CA ILE A 185 3.97 4.06 4.50
C ILE A 185 3.25 3.10 5.45
N TYR A 186 2.50 2.16 4.89
CA TYR A 186 1.92 1.05 5.63
C TYR A 186 2.89 -0.11 5.69
N ASN A 187 2.91 -0.81 6.82
CA ASN A 187 3.70 -2.00 7.09
C ASN A 187 2.74 -3.19 7.11
N LEU A 188 2.84 -4.05 6.10
CA LEU A 188 2.04 -5.26 5.92
C LEU A 188 2.95 -6.48 6.07
N GLY A 189 2.68 -7.37 7.02
CA GLY A 189 3.49 -8.56 7.24
C GLY A 189 2.65 -9.81 7.43
N VAL A 190 2.97 -10.88 6.72
CA VAL A 190 2.50 -12.25 6.98
C VAL A 190 3.50 -12.88 7.94
N LEU A 191 3.18 -12.90 9.23
CA LEU A 191 4.01 -13.45 10.30
C LEU A 191 3.81 -14.96 10.44
N LYS A 192 2.57 -15.42 10.21
CA LYS A 192 2.20 -16.83 10.22
C LYS A 192 1.16 -17.10 9.12
N SER A 193 1.31 -18.23 8.45
CA SER A 193 0.36 -18.77 7.49
C SER A 193 0.37 -20.29 7.56
N PRO A 194 -0.78 -20.98 7.52
CA PRO A 194 -0.83 -22.43 7.38
C PRO A 194 -0.32 -22.90 6.00
N ILE A 195 -0.22 -21.99 5.02
CA ILE A 195 0.21 -22.26 3.65
C ILE A 195 1.57 -21.58 3.43
N PRO A 196 2.68 -22.33 3.34
CA PRO A 196 4.03 -21.76 3.20
C PRO A 196 4.22 -20.85 1.98
N GLU A 197 3.53 -21.16 0.89
CA GLU A 197 3.54 -20.40 -0.36
C GLU A 197 2.83 -19.04 -0.21
N PHE A 198 1.90 -18.92 0.74
CA PHE A 198 1.29 -17.65 1.11
C PHE A 198 2.21 -16.89 2.08
N ASN A 199 3.23 -16.24 1.53
CA ASN A 199 4.23 -15.48 2.27
C ASN A 199 4.35 -14.02 1.76
N ASN A 200 5.20 -13.22 2.43
CA ASN A 200 5.40 -11.81 2.10
C ASN A 200 5.84 -11.56 0.64
N LEU A 201 6.64 -12.45 0.04
CA LEU A 201 7.12 -12.26 -1.33
C LEU A 201 6.02 -12.54 -2.35
N TYR A 202 5.24 -13.61 -2.13
CA TYR A 202 4.04 -13.87 -2.92
C TYR A 202 3.04 -12.71 -2.83
N LEU A 203 2.71 -12.29 -1.60
CA LEU A 203 1.76 -11.20 -1.37
C LEU A 203 2.26 -9.87 -1.94
N LEU A 204 3.56 -9.59 -1.91
CA LEU A 204 4.14 -8.42 -2.58
C LEU A 204 3.92 -8.46 -4.10
N GLY A 205 4.08 -9.62 -4.72
CA GLY A 205 3.79 -9.82 -6.14
C GLY A 205 2.33 -9.52 -6.48
N LEU A 206 1.39 -9.96 -5.63
CA LEU A 206 -0.02 -9.61 -5.77
C LEU A 206 -0.26 -8.10 -5.63
N MET A 207 0.28 -7.48 -4.57
CA MET A 207 0.06 -6.06 -4.27
C MET A 207 0.56 -5.14 -5.38
N ASN A 208 1.70 -5.47 -6.00
CA ASN A 208 2.24 -4.71 -7.12
C ASN A 208 1.64 -5.10 -8.48
N SER A 209 0.71 -6.05 -8.56
CA SER A 209 0.15 -6.46 -9.86
C SER A 209 -0.75 -5.40 -10.51
N GLU A 210 -0.84 -5.45 -11.83
CA GLU A 210 -1.83 -4.70 -12.61
C GLU A 210 -3.26 -5.02 -12.17
N LEU A 211 -3.59 -6.30 -11.96
CA LEU A 211 -4.92 -6.75 -11.57
C LEU A 211 -5.41 -6.10 -10.26
N ILE A 212 -4.56 -6.11 -9.22
CA ILE A 212 -4.92 -5.52 -7.92
C ILE A 212 -4.95 -3.99 -8.00
N SER A 213 -4.09 -3.37 -8.81
CA SER A 213 -4.15 -1.92 -9.05
C SER A 213 -5.42 -1.51 -9.79
N PHE A 214 -5.83 -2.28 -10.81
CA PHE A 214 -7.10 -2.11 -11.52
C PHE A 214 -8.28 -2.24 -10.57
N TYR A 215 -8.33 -3.30 -9.75
CA TYR A 215 -9.37 -3.49 -8.74
C TYR A 215 -9.45 -2.29 -7.80
N PHE A 216 -8.29 -1.82 -7.31
CA PHE A 216 -8.21 -0.67 -6.41
C PHE A 216 -8.80 0.60 -7.04
N ILE A 217 -8.37 0.93 -8.27
CA ILE A 217 -8.85 2.14 -8.97
C ILE A 217 -10.34 2.05 -9.22
N LYS A 218 -10.83 0.92 -9.73
CA LYS A 218 -12.25 0.78 -10.10
C LYS A 218 -13.17 0.67 -8.89
N SER A 219 -12.69 0.13 -7.77
CA SER A 219 -13.50 -0.02 -6.55
C SER A 219 -13.46 1.23 -5.66
N PHE A 220 -12.34 1.94 -5.61
CA PHE A 220 -12.10 2.99 -4.61
C PHE A 220 -11.57 4.31 -5.15
N GLY A 221 -11.20 4.37 -6.43
CA GLY A 221 -10.69 5.59 -7.04
C GLY A 221 -11.71 6.72 -6.94
N SER A 222 -11.28 7.87 -6.41
CA SER A 222 -12.09 9.08 -6.43
C SER A 222 -11.88 9.83 -7.74
N TYR A 223 -12.94 10.29 -8.39
CA TYR A 223 -12.89 11.02 -9.67
C TYR A 223 -12.26 12.42 -9.62
N LYS A 224 -11.65 12.82 -8.49
CA LYS A 224 -10.90 14.08 -8.40
C LYS A 224 -9.49 13.82 -8.95
N ASN A 225 -9.00 14.67 -9.84
CA ASN A 225 -7.65 14.65 -10.45
C ASN A 225 -6.48 14.81 -9.45
N LEU A 226 -6.73 14.65 -8.15
CA LEU A 226 -5.75 14.76 -7.09
C LEU A 226 -5.43 13.36 -6.62
N TYR A 227 -4.17 12.93 -6.78
CA TYR A 227 -3.61 11.64 -6.36
C TYR A 227 -4.26 11.11 -5.07
N PRO A 228 -5.28 10.23 -5.16
CA PRO A 228 -6.06 9.87 -4.00
C PRO A 228 -5.20 9.00 -3.09
N ARG A 229 -5.07 9.44 -1.84
CA ARG A 229 -4.37 8.68 -0.81
C ARG A 229 -5.06 7.33 -0.63
N ILE A 230 -4.32 6.24 -0.81
CA ILE A 230 -4.74 4.88 -0.46
C ILE A 230 -4.98 4.83 1.04
N LEU A 231 -6.24 4.71 1.45
CA LEU A 231 -6.58 4.52 2.86
C LEU A 231 -6.27 3.08 3.28
N ILE A 232 -5.77 2.89 4.51
CA ILE A 232 -5.42 1.58 5.05
C ILE A 232 -6.61 0.60 5.00
N GLU A 233 -7.83 1.11 5.21
CA GLU A 233 -9.05 0.31 5.13
C GLU A 233 -9.29 -0.22 3.71
N LYS A 234 -8.85 0.49 2.65
CA LYS A 234 -8.98 -0.01 1.28
C LYS A 234 -8.01 -1.12 0.95
N ILE A 235 -6.84 -1.16 1.59
CA ILE A 235 -5.89 -2.27 1.47
C ILE A 235 -6.49 -3.54 2.08
N LYS A 236 -7.20 -3.41 3.21
CA LYS A 236 -7.89 -4.52 3.86
C LYS A 236 -9.02 -5.12 2.99
N GLU A 237 -9.60 -4.33 2.09
CA GLU A 237 -10.68 -4.77 1.21
C GLU A 237 -10.18 -5.40 -0.11
N LEU A 238 -8.86 -5.46 -0.35
CA LEU A 238 -8.34 -6.06 -1.58
C LEU A 238 -8.63 -7.58 -1.62
N PRO A 239 -9.02 -8.12 -2.80
CA PRO A 239 -9.21 -9.55 -2.99
C PRO A 239 -7.85 -10.23 -3.03
N ILE A 240 -7.68 -11.27 -2.21
CA ILE A 240 -6.42 -12.01 -2.06
C ILE A 240 -6.67 -13.48 -2.40
N LYS A 241 -6.00 -13.95 -3.45
CA LYS A 241 -5.91 -15.36 -3.78
C LYS A 241 -5.01 -16.07 -2.76
N ILE A 242 -5.58 -17.04 -2.06
CA ILE A 242 -4.82 -18.01 -1.28
C ILE A 242 -4.57 -19.24 -2.17
N PRO A 243 -3.33 -19.73 -2.30
CA PRO A 243 -3.04 -20.97 -3.01
C PRO A 243 -3.65 -22.19 -2.28
N GLN A 244 -4.49 -22.95 -2.96
CA GLN A 244 -5.21 -24.11 -2.39
C GLN A 244 -4.92 -25.42 -3.12
N THR A 245 -4.33 -25.37 -4.30
CA THR A 245 -3.99 -26.55 -5.12
C THR A 245 -2.50 -26.63 -5.38
N GLU A 246 -2.01 -27.81 -5.78
CA GLU A 246 -0.59 -27.99 -6.15
C GLU A 246 -0.17 -27.04 -7.30
N TYR A 247 -1.06 -26.85 -8.28
CA TYR A 247 -0.86 -25.90 -9.36
C TYR A 247 -0.72 -24.47 -8.82
N GLU A 248 -1.64 -24.03 -7.97
CA GLU A 248 -1.60 -22.69 -7.39
C GLU A 248 -0.37 -22.47 -6.50
N ASN A 249 0.06 -23.50 -5.75
CA ASN A 249 1.29 -23.46 -4.97
C ASN A 249 2.51 -23.27 -5.87
N LYS A 250 2.55 -23.95 -7.02
CA LYS A 250 3.63 -23.78 -8.01
C LYS A 250 3.64 -22.38 -8.61
N GLU A 251 2.47 -21.83 -8.94
CA GLU A 251 2.38 -20.45 -9.45
C GLU A 251 2.76 -19.41 -8.38
N ALA A 252 2.34 -19.61 -7.12
CA ALA A 252 2.72 -18.75 -6.01
C ALA A 252 4.24 -18.74 -5.77
N LYS A 253 4.90 -19.91 -5.85
CA LYS A 253 6.37 -20.02 -5.80
C LYS A 253 7.03 -19.25 -6.94
N LYS A 254 6.57 -19.42 -8.18
CA LYS A 254 7.10 -18.68 -9.33
C LYS A 254 6.95 -17.16 -9.16
N ILE A 255 5.83 -16.70 -8.61
CA ILE A 255 5.61 -15.28 -8.29
C ILE A 255 6.65 -14.82 -7.26
N ALA A 256 6.79 -15.52 -6.14
CA ALA A 256 7.74 -15.18 -5.09
C ALA A 256 9.21 -15.19 -5.59
N GLU A 257 9.57 -16.14 -6.44
CA GLU A 257 10.88 -16.20 -7.10
C GLU A 257 11.11 -14.99 -8.02
N CYS A 258 10.12 -14.62 -8.83
CA CYS A 258 10.23 -13.43 -9.69
C CYS A 258 10.34 -12.16 -8.85
N VAL A 259 9.57 -12.03 -7.78
CA VAL A 259 9.66 -10.91 -6.83
C VAL A 259 11.07 -10.84 -6.22
N THR A 260 11.62 -11.97 -5.79
CA THR A 260 13.00 -12.04 -5.28
C THR A 260 14.00 -11.54 -6.32
N LYS A 261 13.84 -11.94 -7.58
CA LYS A 261 14.69 -11.46 -8.68
C LYS A 261 14.56 -9.96 -8.87
N VAL A 262 13.34 -9.40 -8.92
CA VAL A 262 13.09 -7.95 -9.04
C VAL A 262 13.75 -7.17 -7.91
N LEU A 263 13.59 -7.62 -6.66
CA LEU A 263 14.16 -6.96 -5.48
C LEU A 263 15.69 -6.95 -5.48
N ASN A 264 16.33 -7.93 -6.15
CA ASN A 264 17.78 -8.05 -6.25
C ASN A 264 18.37 -7.43 -7.54
N VAL A 265 17.53 -6.95 -8.47
CA VAL A 265 18.05 -6.27 -9.67
C VAL A 265 18.65 -4.92 -9.28
N VAL A 266 19.93 -4.73 -9.60
CA VAL A 266 20.62 -3.44 -9.47
C VAL A 266 19.98 -2.43 -10.43
N GLU A 267 19.82 -1.17 -10.00
CA GLU A 267 19.20 -0.07 -10.78
C GLU A 267 19.74 0.06 -12.23
N SER A 268 20.96 -0.41 -12.49
CA SER A 268 21.60 -0.40 -13.81
C SER A 268 20.98 -1.33 -14.85
N ASN A 269 20.02 -2.21 -14.51
CA ASN A 269 19.35 -3.08 -15.48
C ASN A 269 17.80 -2.93 -15.49
N PRO A 270 17.27 -1.78 -15.96
CA PRO A 270 15.84 -1.50 -15.97
C PRO A 270 15.04 -2.46 -16.86
N THR A 271 15.63 -2.92 -17.98
CA THR A 271 14.98 -3.86 -18.90
C THR A 271 14.68 -5.20 -18.22
N LEU A 272 15.66 -5.75 -17.49
CA LEU A 272 15.49 -7.02 -16.78
C LEU A 272 14.46 -6.89 -15.64
N ASN A 273 14.46 -5.75 -14.93
CA ASN A 273 13.46 -5.45 -13.90
C ASN A 273 12.04 -5.46 -14.51
N ASN A 274 11.85 -4.78 -15.63
CA ASN A 274 10.57 -4.75 -16.34
C ASN A 274 10.13 -6.14 -16.81
N GLN A 275 11.05 -6.98 -17.30
CA GLN A 275 10.72 -8.36 -17.72
C GLN A 275 10.16 -9.19 -16.56
N TYR A 276 10.76 -9.11 -15.38
CA TYR A 276 10.23 -9.83 -14.22
C TYR A 276 8.89 -9.26 -13.75
N GLN A 277 8.68 -7.95 -13.79
CA GLN A 277 7.37 -7.35 -13.46
C GLN A 277 6.28 -7.80 -14.44
N ILE A 278 6.57 -7.83 -15.75
CA ILE A 278 5.65 -8.36 -16.76
C ILE A 278 5.32 -9.83 -16.47
N LYS A 279 6.34 -10.63 -16.12
CA LYS A 279 6.15 -12.04 -15.77
C LYS A 279 5.30 -12.20 -14.51
N ILE A 280 5.51 -11.38 -13.48
CA ILE A 280 4.66 -11.37 -12.27
C ILE A 280 3.22 -11.08 -12.65
N ASN A 281 2.95 -10.07 -13.49
CA ASN A 281 1.58 -9.76 -13.92
C ASN A 281 0.92 -10.94 -14.64
N GLN A 282 1.63 -11.64 -15.54
CA GLN A 282 1.09 -12.84 -16.19
C GLN A 282 0.75 -13.94 -15.20
N LEU A 283 1.67 -14.27 -14.29
CA LEU A 283 1.44 -15.29 -13.26
C LEU A 283 0.29 -14.93 -12.32
N VAL A 284 0.11 -13.63 -12.02
CA VAL A 284 -1.02 -13.15 -11.22
C VAL A 284 -2.33 -13.28 -12.00
N TYR A 285 -2.38 -12.94 -13.28
CA TYR A 285 -3.57 -13.19 -14.09
C TYR A 285 -3.89 -14.70 -14.17
N ASP A 286 -2.87 -15.55 -14.29
CA ASP A 286 -3.03 -17.01 -14.34
C ASP A 286 -3.60 -17.56 -13.03
N ILE A 287 -3.03 -17.20 -11.87
CA ILE A 287 -3.48 -17.74 -10.57
C ILE A 287 -4.88 -17.23 -10.16
N TYR A 288 -5.31 -16.08 -10.70
CA TYR A 288 -6.67 -15.56 -10.54
C TYR A 288 -7.63 -16.06 -11.64
N ASN A 289 -7.16 -16.84 -12.61
CA ASN A 289 -7.93 -17.32 -13.76
C ASN A 289 -8.58 -16.17 -14.59
N ILE A 290 -7.86 -15.06 -14.77
CA ILE A 290 -8.33 -13.94 -15.59
C ILE A 290 -8.16 -14.27 -17.08
N ARG A 291 -9.24 -14.08 -17.85
CA ARG A 291 -9.27 -14.43 -19.28
C ARG A 291 -8.44 -13.46 -20.11
N ASN A 292 -7.89 -13.91 -21.23
CA ASN A 292 -7.01 -13.07 -22.08
C ASN A 292 -7.65 -11.75 -22.52
N GLU A 293 -8.95 -11.76 -22.84
CA GLU A 293 -9.73 -10.55 -23.17
C GLU A 293 -9.73 -9.54 -22.02
N GLU A 294 -9.95 -10.02 -20.79
CA GLU A 294 -9.95 -9.21 -19.56
C GLU A 294 -8.55 -8.67 -19.25
N ARG A 295 -7.50 -9.47 -19.47
CA ARG A 295 -6.11 -9.01 -19.32
C ARG A 295 -5.81 -7.83 -20.25
N HIS A 296 -6.20 -7.94 -21.52
CA HIS A 296 -6.00 -6.87 -22.49
C HIS A 296 -6.81 -5.62 -22.12
N TYR A 297 -8.05 -5.80 -21.69
CA TYR A 297 -8.90 -4.71 -21.19
C TYR A 297 -8.27 -3.98 -20.00
N ILE A 298 -7.79 -4.73 -18.99
CA ILE A 298 -7.14 -4.18 -17.79
C ILE A 298 -5.89 -3.39 -18.18
N LYS A 299 -5.03 -3.96 -19.02
CA LYS A 299 -3.80 -3.32 -19.47
C LYS A 299 -4.08 -2.01 -20.22
N ASN A 300 -4.99 -2.05 -21.18
CA ASN A 300 -5.39 -0.87 -21.95
C ASN A 300 -6.00 0.23 -21.07
N PHE A 301 -6.71 -0.14 -20.00
CA PHE A 301 -7.20 0.83 -19.03
C PHE A 301 -6.04 1.49 -18.29
N LEU A 302 -5.12 0.71 -17.71
CA LEU A 302 -4.01 1.21 -16.90
C LEU A 302 -3.02 2.08 -17.68
N GLU A 303 -2.85 1.85 -18.99
CA GLU A 303 -2.01 2.69 -19.86
C GLU A 303 -2.62 4.07 -20.15
N LYS A 304 -3.93 4.24 -19.95
CA LYS A 304 -4.66 5.49 -20.26
C LYS A 304 -4.85 6.42 -19.07
N VAL A 305 -4.76 5.89 -17.85
CA VAL A 305 -4.93 6.68 -16.61
C VAL A 305 -3.61 7.21 -16.11
#